data_AF-A0A535FSH9-F1
#
_entry.id   AF-A0A535FSH9-F1
#
_cell.length_a   1.000
_cell.length_b   1.000
_cell.length_c   1.000
_cell.angle_alpha   90.00
_cell.angle_beta   90.00
_cell.angle_gamma   90.00
#
_symmetry.space_group_name_H-M   'P 1'
#
loop_
_entity.id
_entity.type
_entity.pdbx_description
1 polymer ?
#
loop_
_entity_poly.entity_id
_entity_poly.type
_entity_poly.pdbx_seq_one_letter_code
_entity_poly.pdbx_strand_id
1 'polypeptide(L)'
;MTTLAGNLDRLFQALSWFAHLVLPTWLVSRSDRDSHGGSRWARSSDAELLGRTCRPESPHGDGITLGWFGGALLQSPPEDNVLALGVQRSGKTSTLVVPTLLCWDGAAVATSTKEELVALTAIHRRKSGRIWVFAPLDRDHGWLEELDLKPATWNPVLAAASCGDAAELADHFTAEG
;
A
#
# COMPACT_ATOMS: atom_id res chain seq x y z
N MET A 1 27.02 50.33 -46.25
CA MET A 1 26.54 49.00 -45.79
C MET A 1 26.57 48.84 -44.26
N THR A 2 26.76 49.90 -43.47
CA THR A 2 26.88 49.85 -41.99
C THR A 2 25.62 50.33 -41.22
N THR A 3 24.63 50.89 -41.91
CA THR A 3 23.42 51.48 -41.28
C THR A 3 22.27 50.51 -41.08
N LEU A 4 22.18 49.41 -41.86
CA LEU A 4 21.11 48.41 -41.73
C LEU A 4 21.33 47.48 -40.52
N ALA A 5 22.59 47.15 -40.20
CA ALA A 5 22.93 46.27 -39.08
C ALA A 5 22.58 46.91 -37.72
N GLY A 6 22.87 48.20 -37.54
CA GLY A 6 22.60 48.91 -36.28
C GLY A 6 21.11 49.12 -35.99
N ASN A 7 20.26 49.20 -37.03
CA ASN A 7 18.81 49.28 -36.85
C ASN A 7 18.20 47.92 -36.46
N LEU A 8 18.77 46.82 -36.96
CA LEU A 8 18.34 45.47 -36.60
C LEU A 8 18.66 45.18 -35.13
N ASP A 9 19.86 45.53 -34.67
CA ASP A 9 20.26 45.39 -33.26
C ASP A 9 19.37 46.20 -32.31
N ARG A 10 18.98 47.42 -32.70
CA ARG A 10 18.06 48.24 -31.92
C ARG A 10 16.66 47.66 -31.88
N LEU A 11 16.21 47.02 -32.97
CA LEU A 11 14.91 46.36 -33.03
C LEU A 11 14.89 45.11 -32.13
N PHE A 12 15.98 44.32 -32.13
CA PHE A 12 16.15 43.19 -31.24
C PHE A 12 16.22 43.62 -29.76
N GLN A 13 16.97 44.69 -29.45
CA GLN A 13 17.00 45.24 -28.09
C GLN A 13 15.65 45.76 -27.63
N ALA A 14 14.90 46.44 -28.51
CA ALA A 14 13.56 46.93 -28.20
C ALA A 14 12.56 45.78 -27.99
N LEU A 15 12.60 44.73 -28.81
CA LEU A 15 11.77 43.53 -28.66
C LEU A 15 12.11 42.76 -27.38
N SER A 16 13.39 42.62 -27.04
CA SER A 16 13.84 42.02 -25.78
C SER A 16 13.34 42.81 -24.57
N TRP A 17 13.47 44.14 -24.60
CA TRP A 17 12.96 45.01 -23.53
C TRP A 17 11.43 44.92 -23.39
N PHE A 18 10.72 44.88 -24.51
CA PHE A 18 9.26 44.75 -24.53
C PHE A 18 8.80 43.38 -24.02
N ALA A 19 9.51 42.30 -24.37
CA ALA A 19 9.27 40.97 -23.83
C ALA A 19 9.45 40.94 -22.31
N HIS A 20 10.45 41.63 -21.76
CA HIS A 20 10.61 41.76 -20.30
C HIS A 20 9.54 42.63 -19.62
N LEU A 21 8.90 43.56 -20.34
CA LEU A 21 7.82 44.39 -19.82
C LEU A 21 6.44 43.70 -19.88
N VAL A 22 6.22 42.84 -20.88
CA VAL A 22 4.91 42.25 -21.18
C VAL A 22 4.79 40.81 -20.69
N LEU A 23 5.89 40.05 -20.58
CA LEU A 23 5.86 38.74 -19.93
C LEU A 23 5.87 38.96 -18.42
N PRO A 24 4.72 38.86 -17.74
CA PRO A 24 4.71 39.16 -16.33
C PRO A 24 5.45 38.01 -15.64
N THR A 25 6.23 38.30 -14.60
CA THR A 25 7.06 37.30 -13.91
C THR A 25 6.26 36.15 -13.29
N TRP A 26 4.92 36.25 -13.27
CA TRP A 26 4.00 35.16 -12.91
C TRP A 26 3.89 34.04 -13.96
N LEU A 27 4.35 34.25 -15.20
CA LEU A 27 4.33 33.25 -16.28
C LEU A 27 5.54 32.31 -16.19
N VAL A 28 6.62 32.77 -15.57
CA VAL A 28 7.70 31.92 -15.08
C VAL A 28 7.17 31.29 -13.81
N SER A 29 6.75 30.02 -13.93
CA SER A 29 6.28 29.16 -12.86
C SER A 29 6.80 29.62 -11.49
N ARG A 30 5.89 30.11 -10.65
CA ARG A 30 6.12 30.07 -9.21
C ARG A 30 6.24 28.58 -8.88
N SER A 31 7.48 28.10 -8.84
CA SER A 31 7.81 26.94 -8.00
C SER A 31 7.32 27.33 -6.62
N ASP A 32 6.17 26.77 -6.21
CA ASP A 32 5.75 26.85 -4.84
C ASP A 32 6.95 26.42 -4.00
N ARG A 33 7.40 27.32 -3.14
CA ARG A 33 8.46 27.00 -2.19
C ARG A 33 7.81 26.19 -1.09
N ASP A 34 7.44 24.96 -1.41
CA ASP A 34 6.93 24.02 -0.43
C ASP A 34 8.10 23.63 0.47
N SER A 35 8.17 24.25 1.64
CA SER A 35 9.10 23.88 2.72
C SER A 35 8.91 22.44 3.22
N HIS A 36 7.88 21.75 2.72
CA HIS A 36 7.53 20.36 3.02
C HIS A 36 7.65 19.42 1.80
N GLY A 37 8.28 19.87 0.71
CA GLY A 37 8.38 19.14 -0.55
C GLY A 37 7.06 19.08 -1.33
N GLY A 38 7.04 18.39 -2.47
CA GLY A 38 5.86 18.28 -3.35
C GLY A 38 4.70 17.42 -2.82
N SER A 39 4.64 17.18 -1.51
CA SER A 39 3.61 16.36 -0.86
C SER A 39 2.27 17.07 -0.91
N ARG A 40 1.30 16.49 -1.61
CA ARG A 40 -0.06 17.02 -1.75
C ARG A 40 -1.07 15.90 -1.85
N TRP A 41 -2.33 16.21 -1.60
CA TRP A 41 -3.42 15.28 -1.92
C TRP A 41 -3.41 14.94 -3.40
N ALA A 42 -3.65 13.66 -3.69
CA ALA A 42 -3.72 13.17 -5.04
C ALA A 42 -4.95 13.75 -5.77
N ARG A 43 -4.75 14.06 -7.04
CA ARG A 43 -5.77 14.50 -7.99
C ARG A 43 -6.05 13.38 -8.98
N SER A 44 -7.16 13.45 -9.71
CA SER A 44 -7.50 12.44 -10.73
C SER A 44 -6.39 12.23 -11.77
N SER A 45 -5.57 13.25 -12.04
CA SER A 45 -4.39 13.17 -12.92
C SER A 45 -3.26 12.30 -12.38
N ASP A 46 -3.23 12.03 -11.07
CA ASP A 46 -2.17 11.27 -10.42
C ASP A 46 -2.50 9.78 -10.33
N ALA A 47 -3.63 9.33 -10.90
CA ALA A 47 -4.13 7.96 -10.76
C ALA A 47 -3.07 6.89 -11.05
N GLU A 48 -2.29 7.09 -12.12
CA GLU A 48 -1.22 6.17 -12.55
C GLU A 48 -0.04 6.09 -11.57
N LEU A 49 0.13 7.10 -10.71
CA LEU A 49 1.20 7.17 -9.70
C LEU A 49 0.81 6.54 -8.36
N LEU A 50 -0.49 6.30 -8.13
CA LEU A 50 -1.00 5.80 -6.85
C LEU A 50 -0.99 4.27 -6.75
N GLY A 51 -0.88 3.57 -7.88
CA GLY A 51 -0.94 2.12 -7.96
C GLY A 51 -1.80 1.65 -9.14
N ARG A 52 -2.41 0.47 -8.99
CA ARG A 52 -3.23 -0.16 -10.02
C ARG A 52 -4.71 0.05 -9.71
N THR A 53 -5.42 0.72 -10.61
CA THR A 53 -6.87 0.83 -10.54
C THR A 53 -7.52 -0.35 -11.26
N CYS A 54 -8.47 -1.01 -10.63
CA CYS A 54 -9.19 -2.14 -11.19
C CYS A 54 -10.69 -2.06 -10.89
N ARG A 55 -11.47 -2.90 -11.56
CA ARG A 55 -12.89 -3.04 -11.23
C ARG A 55 -13.05 -3.92 -9.98
N PRO A 56 -14.00 -3.64 -9.08
CA PRO A 56 -14.23 -4.43 -7.87
C PRO A 56 -14.56 -5.90 -8.15
N GLU A 57 -15.17 -6.18 -9.31
CA GLU A 57 -15.54 -7.54 -9.72
C GLU A 57 -14.35 -8.33 -10.27
N SER A 58 -13.22 -7.67 -10.53
CA SER A 58 -12.00 -8.27 -11.09
C SER A 58 -10.74 -7.62 -10.48
N PRO A 59 -10.53 -7.79 -9.17
CA PRO A 59 -9.33 -7.29 -8.50
C PRO A 59 -8.09 -8.08 -8.93
N HIS A 60 -6.93 -7.47 -8.79
CA HIS A 60 -5.65 -8.16 -8.91
C HIS A 60 -5.38 -9.02 -7.68
N GLY A 61 -4.92 -10.25 -7.88
CA GLY A 61 -4.67 -11.21 -6.80
C GLY A 61 -3.32 -11.09 -6.09
N ASP A 62 -2.52 -10.10 -6.44
CA ASP A 62 -1.13 -9.92 -6.01
C ASP A 62 -0.85 -8.54 -5.40
N GLY A 63 -1.90 -7.72 -5.18
CA GLY A 63 -1.78 -6.37 -4.62
C GLY A 63 -2.59 -6.17 -3.35
N ILE A 64 -2.13 -5.24 -2.50
CA ILE A 64 -2.84 -4.83 -1.28
C ILE A 64 -3.94 -3.85 -1.64
N THR A 65 -5.15 -4.07 -1.13
CA THR A 65 -6.28 -3.16 -1.37
C THR A 65 -6.10 -1.87 -0.58
N LEU A 66 -5.98 -0.74 -1.28
CA LEU A 66 -5.75 0.59 -0.70
C LEU A 66 -7.05 1.39 -0.51
N GLY A 67 -8.13 0.98 -1.17
CA GLY A 67 -9.43 1.63 -1.11
C GLY A 67 -9.94 2.03 -2.48
N TRP A 68 -10.56 3.20 -2.58
CA TRP A 68 -11.22 3.66 -3.80
C TRP A 68 -10.60 4.95 -4.31
N PHE A 69 -10.41 5.03 -5.63
CA PHE A 69 -9.98 6.26 -6.29
C PHE A 69 -10.71 6.43 -7.61
N GLY A 70 -11.38 7.57 -7.81
CA GLY A 70 -12.14 7.84 -9.03
C GLY A 70 -13.24 6.81 -9.35
N GLY A 71 -13.80 6.16 -8.32
CA GLY A 71 -14.81 5.10 -8.47
C GLY A 71 -14.25 3.72 -8.83
N ALA A 72 -12.94 3.57 -8.98
CA ALA A 72 -12.27 2.28 -9.16
C ALA A 72 -11.65 1.81 -7.85
N LEU A 73 -11.48 0.49 -7.70
CA LEU A 73 -10.70 -0.09 -6.61
C LEU A 73 -9.22 0.21 -6.89
N LEU A 74 -8.51 0.73 -5.89
CA LEU A 74 -7.08 1.00 -5.96
C LEU A 74 -6.33 -0.08 -5.19
N GLN A 75 -5.34 -0.70 -5.83
CA GLN A 75 -4.44 -1.68 -5.22
C GLN A 75 -2.99 -1.27 -5.39
N SER A 76 -2.13 -1.71 -4.46
CA SER A 76 -0.68 -1.58 -4.62
C SER A 76 -0.20 -2.37 -5.86
N PRO A 77 0.95 -1.98 -6.44
CA PRO A 77 1.74 -2.88 -7.26
C PRO A 77 2.04 -4.22 -6.53
N PRO A 78 2.38 -5.28 -7.28
CA PRO A 78 2.87 -6.52 -6.68
C PRO A 78 4.14 -6.25 -5.87
N GLU A 79 4.33 -7.01 -4.78
CA GLU A 79 5.53 -6.97 -3.92
C GLU A 79 5.76 -5.65 -3.13
N ASP A 80 4.91 -4.64 -3.31
CA ASP A 80 4.95 -3.41 -2.53
C ASP A 80 4.43 -3.61 -1.10
N ASN A 81 5.04 -2.90 -0.15
CA ASN A 81 4.69 -2.93 1.27
C ASN A 81 3.82 -1.74 1.65
N VAL A 82 2.79 -1.97 2.47
CA VAL A 82 1.85 -0.93 2.90
C VAL A 82 1.82 -0.83 4.43
N LEU A 83 2.04 0.39 4.94
CA LEU A 83 1.83 0.73 6.35
C LEU A 83 0.52 1.52 6.50
N ALA A 84 -0.48 0.91 7.12
CA ALA A 84 -1.77 1.54 7.39
C ALA A 84 -1.87 1.99 8.85
N LEU A 85 -1.90 3.31 9.07
CA LEU A 85 -2.05 3.91 10.40
C LEU A 85 -3.51 4.30 10.63
N GLY A 86 -4.10 3.77 11.72
CA GLY A 86 -5.49 4.08 12.07
C GLY A 86 -5.82 3.74 13.51
N VAL A 87 -6.54 4.67 14.17
CA VAL A 87 -7.05 4.52 15.54
C VAL A 87 -8.00 3.33 15.69
N GLN A 88 -8.31 2.94 16.93
CA GLN A 88 -9.31 1.91 17.22
C GLN A 88 -10.65 2.29 16.56
N ARG A 89 -11.32 1.28 15.97
CA ARG A 89 -12.59 1.45 15.23
C ARG A 89 -12.53 2.34 13.98
N SER A 90 -11.35 2.62 13.44
CA SER A 90 -11.17 3.29 12.12
C SER A 90 -11.62 2.45 10.92
N GLY A 91 -11.93 1.17 11.13
CA GLY A 91 -12.32 0.27 10.05
C GLY A 91 -11.16 -0.36 9.29
N LYS A 92 -9.89 -0.17 9.69
CA LYS A 92 -8.72 -0.75 8.99
C LYS A 92 -8.86 -2.24 8.65
N THR A 93 -9.49 -3.02 9.53
CA THR A 93 -9.73 -4.45 9.26
C THR A 93 -10.75 -4.64 8.15
N SER A 94 -11.90 -3.97 8.20
CA SER A 94 -12.99 -4.16 7.24
C SER A 94 -12.74 -3.49 5.88
N THR A 95 -11.97 -2.40 5.84
CA THR A 95 -11.75 -1.63 4.61
C THR A 95 -10.46 -1.97 3.88
N LEU A 96 -9.45 -2.51 4.59
CA LEU A 96 -8.13 -2.82 4.01
C LEU A 96 -7.79 -4.29 4.15
N VAL A 97 -7.79 -4.84 5.37
CA VAL A 97 -7.31 -6.22 5.61
C VAL A 97 -8.23 -7.27 5.00
N VAL A 98 -9.53 -7.21 5.28
CA VAL A 98 -10.51 -8.18 4.76
C VAL A 98 -10.57 -8.15 3.23
N PRO A 99 -10.74 -7.01 2.54
CA PRO A 99 -10.72 -6.97 1.09
C PRO A 99 -9.41 -7.49 0.49
N THR A 100 -8.26 -7.17 1.11
CA THR A 100 -6.96 -7.70 0.66
C THR A 100 -6.94 -9.21 0.73
N LEU A 101 -7.32 -9.82 1.85
CA LEU A 101 -7.35 -11.28 1.98
C LEU A 101 -8.35 -11.95 1.02
N LEU A 102 -9.50 -11.32 0.76
CA LEU A 102 -10.49 -11.86 -0.18
C LEU A 102 -9.99 -11.83 -1.64
N CYS A 103 -9.22 -10.80 -2.02
CA CYS A 103 -8.71 -10.68 -3.39
C CYS A 103 -7.40 -11.44 -3.61
N TRP A 104 -6.60 -11.65 -2.57
CA TRP A 104 -5.26 -12.23 -2.66
C TRP A 104 -5.28 -13.69 -3.13
N ASP A 105 -4.65 -14.03 -4.24
CA ASP A 105 -4.67 -15.38 -4.78
C ASP A 105 -3.73 -16.33 -4.03
N GLY A 106 -2.60 -15.80 -3.55
CA GLY A 106 -1.52 -16.56 -2.95
C GLY A 106 -1.77 -17.07 -1.53
N ALA A 107 -0.71 -17.66 -0.97
CA ALA A 107 -0.64 -17.93 0.46
C ALA A 107 -0.64 -16.61 1.24
N ALA A 108 -1.28 -16.61 2.41
CA ALA A 108 -1.35 -15.45 3.29
C ALA A 108 -1.17 -15.89 4.75
N VAL A 109 -0.38 -15.14 5.50
CA VAL A 109 -0.28 -15.24 6.95
C VAL A 109 -0.87 -13.95 7.51
N ALA A 110 -1.94 -14.09 8.29
CA ALA A 110 -2.61 -12.96 8.92
C ALA A 110 -2.59 -13.11 10.44
N THR A 111 -2.09 -12.09 11.12
CA THR A 111 -2.06 -12.03 12.59
C THR A 111 -3.18 -11.11 13.07
N SER A 112 -4.04 -11.60 13.96
CA SER A 112 -5.14 -10.83 14.51
C SER A 112 -5.33 -11.17 15.98
N THR A 113 -5.70 -10.17 16.78
CA THR A 113 -6.16 -10.35 18.16
C THR A 113 -7.67 -10.62 18.26
N LYS A 114 -8.36 -10.71 17.11
CA LYS A 114 -9.80 -10.89 16.98
C LYS A 114 -10.13 -12.04 16.03
N GLU A 115 -11.03 -12.90 16.48
CA GLU A 115 -11.59 -14.05 15.75
C GLU A 115 -12.33 -13.63 14.46
N GLU A 116 -12.95 -12.44 14.47
CA GLU A 116 -13.75 -11.90 13.37
C GLU A 116 -13.02 -11.91 12.01
N LEU A 117 -11.70 -11.74 12.00
CA LEU A 117 -10.93 -11.77 10.75
C LEU A 117 -11.04 -13.14 10.06
N VAL A 118 -10.96 -14.23 10.84
CA VAL A 118 -11.12 -15.59 10.34
C VAL A 118 -12.56 -15.82 9.91
N ALA A 119 -13.53 -15.42 10.74
CA ALA A 119 -14.95 -15.57 10.42
C ALA A 119 -15.34 -14.89 9.10
N LEU A 120 -14.80 -13.70 8.82
CA LEU A 120 -15.10 -12.94 7.61
C LEU A 120 -14.40 -13.47 6.35
N THR A 121 -13.28 -14.20 6.47
CA THR A 121 -12.42 -14.54 5.33
C THR A 121 -12.28 -16.03 5.04
N ALA A 122 -12.40 -16.89 6.05
CA ALA A 122 -12.08 -18.31 5.94
C ALA A 122 -12.90 -19.04 4.87
N ILE A 123 -14.21 -18.81 4.82
CA ILE A 123 -15.10 -19.46 3.84
C ILE A 123 -14.69 -19.12 2.40
N HIS A 124 -14.35 -17.86 2.14
CA HIS A 124 -13.90 -17.45 0.82
C HIS A 124 -12.52 -18.03 0.49
N ARG A 125 -11.55 -17.86 1.40
CA ARG A 125 -10.17 -18.34 1.21
C ARG A 125 -10.07 -19.86 1.09
N ARG A 126 -11.00 -20.62 1.66
CA ARG A 126 -11.07 -22.09 1.53
C ARG A 126 -11.17 -22.55 0.07
N LYS A 127 -11.69 -21.68 -0.83
CA LYS A 127 -11.73 -21.95 -2.28
C LYS A 127 -10.34 -22.00 -2.92
N SER A 128 -9.38 -21.28 -2.33
CA SER A 128 -8.02 -21.14 -2.86
C SER A 128 -7.02 -22.06 -2.16
N GLY A 129 -7.33 -22.55 -0.96
CA GLY A 129 -6.43 -23.45 -0.24
C GLY A 129 -6.90 -23.82 1.17
N ARG A 130 -6.03 -24.54 1.88
CA ARG A 130 -6.27 -24.94 3.27
C ARG A 130 -6.17 -23.73 4.21
N ILE A 131 -7.00 -23.71 5.24
CA ILE A 131 -7.01 -22.67 6.27
C ILE A 131 -6.49 -23.26 7.58
N TRP A 132 -5.45 -22.65 8.14
CA TRP A 132 -4.87 -23.03 9.43
C TRP A 132 -5.07 -21.86 10.40
N VAL A 133 -5.58 -22.15 11.59
CA VAL A 133 -5.75 -21.13 12.64
C VAL A 133 -4.94 -21.53 13.85
N PHE A 134 -3.91 -20.74 14.15
CA PHE A 134 -3.10 -20.91 15.35
C PHE A 134 -3.54 -19.89 16.41
N ALA A 135 -4.23 -20.37 17.45
CA ALA A 135 -4.77 -19.54 18.52
C ALA A 135 -4.34 -20.08 19.90
N PRO A 136 -3.03 -19.98 20.26
CA PRO A 136 -2.46 -20.66 21.43
C PRO A 136 -2.96 -20.12 22.78
N LEU A 137 -3.57 -18.93 22.79
CA LEU A 137 -4.08 -18.27 24.00
C LEU A 137 -5.61 -18.40 24.16
N ASP A 138 -6.30 -18.92 23.15
CA ASP A 138 -7.74 -19.10 23.20
C ASP A 138 -8.07 -20.25 24.16
N ARG A 139 -8.98 -20.00 25.10
CA ARG A 139 -9.45 -21.01 26.07
C ARG A 139 -10.60 -21.84 25.53
N ASP A 140 -11.28 -21.33 24.52
CA ASP A 140 -12.42 -21.93 23.86
C ASP A 140 -12.22 -21.84 22.35
N HIS A 141 -12.48 -22.94 21.66
CA HIS A 141 -12.34 -23.08 20.22
C HIS A 141 -13.67 -23.40 19.53
N GLY A 142 -14.82 -23.32 20.22
CA GLY A 142 -16.13 -23.61 19.64
C GLY A 142 -16.43 -22.78 18.38
N TRP A 143 -15.96 -21.54 18.34
CA TRP A 143 -16.08 -20.66 17.17
C TRP A 143 -15.38 -21.19 15.91
N LEU A 144 -14.34 -22.03 16.05
CA LEU A 144 -13.69 -22.71 14.92
C LEU A 144 -14.54 -23.87 14.41
N GLU A 145 -15.21 -24.59 15.31
CA GLU A 145 -16.08 -25.72 14.94
C GLU A 145 -17.28 -25.24 14.12
N GLU A 146 -17.87 -24.08 14.48
CA GLU A 146 -18.92 -23.43 13.70
C GLU A 146 -18.51 -23.13 12.25
N LEU A 147 -17.21 -22.93 12.02
CA LEU A 147 -16.64 -22.67 10.70
C LEU A 147 -16.13 -23.92 9.99
N ASP A 148 -16.29 -25.12 10.57
CA ASP A 148 -15.66 -26.37 10.12
C ASP A 148 -14.12 -26.22 10.00
N LEU A 149 -13.52 -25.68 11.06
CA LEU A 149 -12.08 -25.53 11.23
C LEU A 149 -11.62 -26.22 12.50
N LYS A 150 -10.35 -26.61 12.51
CA LYS A 150 -9.68 -27.16 13.71
C LYS A 150 -8.51 -26.25 14.08
N PRO A 151 -8.26 -26.02 15.37
CA PRO A 151 -7.09 -25.29 15.80
C PRO A 151 -5.83 -26.02 15.35
N ALA A 152 -4.92 -25.29 14.71
CA ALA A 152 -3.60 -25.76 14.39
C ALA A 152 -2.75 -25.79 15.65
N THR A 153 -1.87 -26.79 15.73
CA THR A 153 -0.84 -26.87 16.76
C THR A 153 0.52 -26.66 16.11
N TRP A 154 1.45 -26.08 16.86
CA TRP A 154 2.81 -25.86 16.40
C TRP A 154 3.79 -26.19 17.52
N ASN A 155 4.80 -26.98 17.20
CA ASN A 155 5.93 -27.25 18.08
C ASN A 155 7.20 -26.71 17.40
N PRO A 156 7.75 -25.57 17.86
CA PRO A 156 8.93 -24.96 17.26
C PRO A 156 10.17 -25.85 17.33
N VAL A 157 10.28 -26.70 18.36
CA VAL A 157 11.44 -27.57 18.58
C VAL A 157 11.59 -28.63 17.50
N LEU A 158 10.49 -29.04 16.85
CA LEU A 158 10.55 -30.00 15.75
C LEU A 158 11.33 -29.49 14.53
N ALA A 159 11.49 -28.17 14.38
CA ALA A 159 12.24 -27.58 13.29
C ALA A 159 13.76 -27.60 13.52
N ALA A 160 14.21 -27.79 14.76
CA ALA A 160 15.63 -27.83 15.10
C ALA A 160 16.24 -29.21 14.79
N ALA A 161 16.93 -29.33 13.65
CA ALA A 161 17.60 -30.56 13.24
C ALA A 161 19.08 -30.60 13.67
N SER A 162 19.64 -29.46 14.08
CA SER A 162 21.02 -29.30 14.52
C SER A 162 21.14 -28.35 15.71
N CYS A 163 22.31 -28.33 16.35
CA CYS A 163 22.61 -27.36 17.40
C CYS A 163 22.60 -25.91 16.88
N GLY A 164 22.90 -25.69 15.59
CA GLY A 164 22.81 -24.38 14.94
C GLY A 164 21.36 -23.91 14.83
N ASP A 165 20.48 -24.76 14.29
CA ASP A 165 19.05 -24.47 14.19
C ASP A 165 18.42 -24.22 15.57
N ALA A 166 18.86 -25.00 16.57
CA ALA A 166 18.40 -24.81 17.94
C ALA A 166 18.85 -23.45 18.52
N ALA A 167 20.06 -22.99 18.18
CA ALA A 167 20.56 -21.69 18.61
C ALA A 167 19.81 -20.54 17.92
N GLU A 168 19.62 -20.60 16.60
CA GLU A 168 18.82 -19.60 15.86
C GLU A 168 17.38 -19.54 16.36
N LEU A 169 16.77 -20.71 16.63
CA LEU A 169 15.44 -20.77 17.21
C LEU A 169 15.42 -20.11 18.60
N ALA A 170 16.41 -20.39 19.45
CA ALA A 170 16.51 -19.78 20.77
C ALA A 170 16.62 -18.25 20.67
N ASP A 171 17.43 -17.75 19.73
CA ASP A 171 17.60 -16.31 19.50
C ASP A 171 16.27 -15.62 19.16
N HIS A 172 15.37 -16.25 18.40
CA HIS A 172 14.04 -15.69 18.14
C HIS A 172 13.17 -15.52 19.40
N PHE A 173 13.40 -16.30 20.46
CA PHE A 173 12.67 -16.19 21.73
C PHE A 173 13.38 -15.32 22.77
N THR A 174 14.70 -15.15 22.66
CA THR A 174 15.49 -14.36 23.60
C THR A 174 15.88 -12.98 23.08
N ALA A 175 15.69 -12.70 21.79
CA ALA A 175 15.88 -11.36 21.25
C ALA A 175 14.96 -10.38 22.01
N GLU A 176 15.56 -9.39 22.68
CA GLU A 176 14.82 -8.27 23.21
C GLU A 176 14.23 -7.48 22.03
N GLY A 177 12.90 -7.43 21.95
CA GLY A 177 12.16 -6.65 20.96
C GLY A 177 11.99 -5.20 21.35
#